data_AF-A0A5E7HH82-F1
#
_entry.id   AF-A0A5E7HH82-F1
#
_cell.length_a   1.000
_cell.length_b   1.000
_cell.length_c   1.000
_cell.angle_alpha   90.00
_cell.angle_beta   90.00
_cell.angle_gamma   90.00
#
_symmetry.space_group_name_H-M   'P 1'
#
loop_
_entity.id
_entity.type
_entity.pdbx_description
1 polymer ?
#
loop_
_entity_poly.entity_id
_entity_poly.type
_entity_poly.pdbx_seq_one_letter_code
_entity_poly.pdbx_strand_id
1 'polypeptide(L)'
;MENLGELIRSLRKEQKLSQQALAKQYGMSRSTISGIENNTLAEIGLRKVEAILNGFGYELTAVPRRSKRPTLDSLKKANFHE
;
A
#
# COMPACT_ATOMS: atom_id res chain seq x y z
N MET A 1 7.04 3.99 -7.82
CA MET A 1 5.65 3.60 -7.50
C MET A 1 5.59 3.62 -5.99
N GLU A 2 4.90 4.60 -5.42
CA GLU A 2 4.82 4.75 -3.96
C GLU A 2 4.19 3.48 -3.37
N ASN A 3 4.78 2.97 -2.30
CA ASN A 3 4.20 1.84 -1.58
C ASN A 3 2.99 2.35 -0.78
N LEU A 4 1.91 1.56 -0.70
CA LEU A 4 0.70 1.89 0.06
C LEU A 4 0.99 2.40 1.48
N GLY A 5 1.99 1.83 2.15
CA GLY A 5 2.41 2.28 3.48
C GLY A 5 2.94 3.72 3.52
N GLU A 6 3.67 4.15 2.49
CA GLU A 6 4.18 5.52 2.37
C GLU A 6 3.04 6.50 2.11
N LEU A 7 2.09 6.15 1.23
CA LEU A 7 0.89 6.95 0.98
C LEU A 7 0.11 7.19 2.28
N ILE A 8 -0.20 6.12 3.02
CA ILE A 8 -0.94 6.22 4.30
C ILE A 8 -0.18 7.11 5.30
N ARG A 9 1.16 7.00 5.37
CA ARG A 9 1.98 7.84 6.24
C ARG A 9 1.90 9.32 5.86
N SER A 10 1.99 9.63 4.58
CA SER A 10 1.92 11.01 4.08
C SER A 10 0.58 11.64 4.40
N LEU A 11 -0.53 10.96 4.07
CA LEU A 11 -1.89 11.41 4.37
C LEU A 11 -2.12 11.65 5.86
N ARG A 12 -1.64 10.73 6.71
CA ARG A 12 -1.70 10.89 8.15
C ARG A 12 -0.99 12.17 8.61
N LYS A 13 0.21 12.45 8.07
CA LYS A 13 1.01 13.63 8.43
C LYS A 13 0.38 14.93 7.91
N GLU A 14 -0.20 14.92 6.72
CA GLU A 14 -0.94 16.05 6.15
C GLU A 14 -2.12 16.45 7.04
N GLN A 15 -2.83 15.46 7.59
CA GLN A 15 -3.89 15.68 8.59
C GLN A 15 -3.37 15.92 10.02
N LYS A 16 -2.04 16.02 10.22
CA LYS A 16 -1.39 16.24 11.52
C LYS A 16 -1.74 15.18 12.58
N LEU A 17 -2.09 13.97 12.16
CA LEU A 17 -2.42 12.87 13.06
C LEU A 17 -1.14 12.14 13.51
N SER A 18 -1.07 11.76 14.79
CA SER A 18 -0.08 10.77 15.24
C SER A 18 -0.51 9.35 14.84
N GLN A 19 0.41 8.39 14.83
CA GLN A 19 0.05 6.98 14.60
C GLN A 19 -0.97 6.47 15.62
N GLN A 20 -0.87 6.94 16.88
CA GLN A 20 -1.81 6.57 17.95
C GLN A 20 -3.19 7.18 17.72
N ALA A 21 -3.27 8.41 17.21
CA ALA A 21 -4.54 9.06 16.89
C ALA A 21 -5.25 8.33 15.73
N LEU A 22 -4.50 8.01 14.67
CA LEU A 22 -5.03 7.24 13.54
C LEU A 22 -5.49 5.84 13.97
N ALA A 23 -4.70 5.18 14.81
CA ALA A 23 -5.04 3.88 15.37
C ALA A 23 -6.37 3.92 16.15
N LYS A 24 -6.55 4.94 17.00
CA LYS A 24 -7.79 5.14 17.76
C LYS A 24 -8.99 5.38 16.84
N GLN A 25 -8.82 6.19 15.79
CA GLN A 25 -9.89 6.53 14.85
C GLN A 25 -10.48 5.30 14.15
N TYR A 26 -9.64 4.32 13.80
CA TYR A 26 -10.06 3.11 13.08
C TYR A 26 -10.06 1.84 13.94
N GLY A 27 -9.99 1.96 15.28
CA GLY A 27 -10.07 0.82 16.19
C GLY A 27 -8.92 -0.18 16.04
N MET A 28 -7.70 0.30 15.79
CA MET A 28 -6.49 -0.52 15.63
C MET A 28 -5.47 -0.23 16.73
N SER A 29 -4.45 -1.08 16.85
CA SER A 29 -3.29 -0.77 17.69
C SER A 29 -2.35 0.19 16.96
N ARG A 30 -1.58 0.98 17.71
CA ARG A 30 -0.52 1.83 17.15
C ARG A 30 0.53 0.99 16.39
N SER A 31 0.84 -0.21 16.89
CA SER A 31 1.78 -1.13 16.22
C SER A 31 1.27 -1.59 14.86
N THR A 32 -0.04 -1.82 14.69
CA THR A 32 -0.65 -2.08 13.39
C THR A 32 -0.44 -0.91 12.44
N ILE A 33 -0.76 0.33 12.83
CA ILE A 33 -0.52 1.51 11.99
C ILE A 33 0.96 1.65 11.62
N SER A 34 1.86 1.48 12.59
CA SER A 34 3.31 1.53 12.32
C SER A 34 3.75 0.44 11.35
N GLY A 35 3.21 -0.77 11.49
CA GLY A 35 3.53 -1.89 10.61
C GLY A 35 3.02 -1.70 9.18
N ILE A 36 1.83 -1.10 9.01
CA ILE A 36 1.30 -0.69 7.70
C ILE A 36 2.25 0.33 7.06
N GLU A 37 2.56 1.41 7.78
CA GLU A 37 3.36 2.51 7.24
C GLU A 37 4.80 2.10 6.89
N ASN A 38 5.33 1.06 7.54
CA ASN A 38 6.69 0.55 7.30
C ASN A 38 6.71 -0.74 6.47
N ASN A 39 5.56 -1.25 6.05
CA ASN A 39 5.43 -2.51 5.33
C ASN A 39 6.11 -3.71 6.05
N THR A 40 5.95 -3.80 7.37
CA THR A 40 6.57 -4.86 8.21
C THR A 40 5.57 -5.90 8.71
N LEU A 41 4.28 -5.76 8.41
CA LEU A 41 3.27 -6.75 8.75
C LEU A 41 3.33 -7.91 7.76
N ALA A 42 3.35 -9.14 8.28
CA ALA A 42 3.20 -10.34 7.46
C ALA A 42 1.79 -10.43 6.84
N GLU A 43 0.77 -9.98 7.58
CA GLU A 43 -0.61 -9.97 7.12
C GLU A 43 -1.36 -8.74 7.67
N ILE A 44 -2.27 -8.21 6.86
CA ILE A 44 -3.28 -7.26 7.29
C ILE A 44 -4.62 -7.55 6.59
N GLY A 45 -5.71 -7.50 7.38
CA GLY A 45 -7.04 -7.65 6.83
C GLY A 45 -7.41 -6.50 5.88
N LEU A 46 -7.92 -6.85 4.69
CA LEU A 46 -8.28 -5.90 3.62
C LEU A 46 -9.14 -4.72 4.11
N ARG A 47 -10.17 -5.00 4.90
CA ARG A 47 -11.10 -3.99 5.44
C ARG A 47 -10.41 -2.92 6.28
N LYS A 48 -9.29 -3.24 6.93
CA LYS A 48 -8.51 -2.28 7.72
C LYS A 48 -7.84 -1.25 6.82
N VAL A 49 -7.26 -1.72 5.72
CA VAL A 49 -6.60 -0.86 4.72
C VAL A 49 -7.65 0.01 4.03
N GLU A 50 -8.75 -0.60 3.60
CA GLU A 50 -9.88 0.08 2.96
C GLU A 50 -10.48 1.18 3.86
N ALA A 51 -10.70 0.90 5.15
CA ALA A 51 -11.24 1.90 6.08
C ALA A 51 -10.34 3.14 6.21
N ILE A 52 -9.01 2.96 6.28
CA ILE A 52 -8.04 4.06 6.34
C ILE A 52 -8.08 4.88 5.05
N LEU A 53 -8.05 4.20 3.89
CA LEU A 53 -8.09 4.86 2.59
C LEU A 53 -9.37 5.67 2.42
N ASN A 54 -10.53 5.06 2.71
CA ASN A 54 -11.83 5.72 2.57
C ASN A 54 -11.93 6.98 3.42
N GLY A 55 -11.44 6.95 4.67
CA GLY A 55 -11.46 8.14 5.52
C GLY A 55 -10.43 9.21 5.16
N PHE A 56 -9.48 8.90 4.28
CA PHE A 56 -8.61 9.88 3.62
C PHE A 56 -9.11 10.29 2.23
N GLY A 57 -10.29 9.81 1.79
CA GLY A 57 -10.85 10.13 0.47
C GLY A 57 -10.25 9.32 -0.68
N TYR A 58 -9.61 8.19 -0.38
CA TYR A 58 -9.06 7.25 -1.35
C TYR A 58 -9.91 5.99 -1.41
N GLU A 59 -10.01 5.40 -2.60
CA GLU A 59 -10.67 4.11 -2.81
C GLU A 59 -9.65 3.02 -3.12
N LEU A 60 -9.87 1.82 -2.59
CA LEU A 60 -9.10 0.65 -2.97
C LEU A 60 -9.69 0.02 -4.23
N THR A 61 -8.99 0.15 -5.36
CA THR A 61 -9.44 -0.42 -6.64
C THR A 61 -8.54 -1.54 -7.14
N ALA A 62 -9.13 -2.52 -7.82
CA ALA A 62 -8.39 -3.45 -8.65
C ALA A 62 -7.93 -2.73 -9.93
N VAL A 63 -6.66 -2.87 -10.29
CA VAL A 63 -6.11 -2.36 -11.56
C VAL A 63 -5.53 -3.51 -12.37
N PRO A 64 -5.62 -3.48 -13.72
CA PRO A 64 -4.92 -4.45 -14.56
C PRO A 64 -3.44 -4.47 -14.23
N ARG A 65 -2.84 -5.66 -14.16
CA ARG A 65 -1.40 -5.79 -13.96
C ARG A 65 -0.67 -5.15 -15.13
N ARG A 66 0.16 -4.13 -14.85
CA ARG A 66 0.89 -3.35 -15.86
C ARG A 66 1.88 -4.19 -16.69
N SER A 67 2.35 -5.32 -16.18
CA SER A 67 3.16 -6.26 -16.95
C SER A 67 2.63 -7.68 -16.81
N LYS A 68 2.45 -8.36 -17.95
CA LYS A 68 2.72 -9.80 -17.98
C LYS A 68 4.21 -9.89 -17.67
N ARG A 69 4.59 -10.59 -16.60
CA ARG A 69 6.01 -10.94 -16.41
C ARG A 69 6.50 -11.48 -17.76
N PRO A 70 7.59 -10.94 -18.32
CA PRO A 70 8.05 -11.40 -19.61
C PRO A 70 8.30 -12.90 -19.49
N THR A 71 7.66 -13.66 -20.37
CA THR A 71 7.98 -15.08 -20.58
C THR A 71 9.43 -15.20 -20.99
N LEU A 72 10.03 -16.37 -20.73
CA LEU A 72 11.37 -16.68 -21.23
C LEU A 72 11.48 -16.41 -22.73
N ASP A 73 10.43 -16.74 -23.50
CA ASP A 73 10.38 -16.48 -24.95
C ASP A 73 10.39 -14.99 -25.31
N SER A 74 9.69 -14.14 -24.55
CA SER A 74 9.74 -12.69 -24.77
C SER A 74 11.09 -12.08 -24.40
N LEU A 75 11.80 -12.63 -23.41
CA LEU A 75 13.15 -12.21 -23.07
C LEU A 75 14.15 -12.64 -24.16
N LYS A 76 13.97 -13.84 -24.72
CA LYS A 76 14.78 -14.34 -25.84
C LYS A 76 14.56 -13.58 -27.16
N LYS A 77 13.46 -12.87 -27.33
CA LYS A 77 13.26 -12.01 -28.51
C LYS A 77 13.91 -10.63 -28.36
N ALA A 78 14.09 -10.17 -27.11
CA ALA A 78 14.61 -8.84 -26.82
C ALA A 78 16.15 -8.75 -26.86
N ASN A 79 16.88 -9.85 -26.61
CA ASN A 79 18.33 -9.83 -26.37
C ASN A 79 19.17 -10.69 -27.35
N PHE A 80 18.73 -10.89 -28.60
CA PHE A 80 19.47 -11.76 -29.55
C PHE A 80 19.81 -11.08 -30.89
N HIS A 81 19.64 -9.76 -30.97
CA HIS A 81 20.13 -8.93 -32.08
C HIS A 81 20.86 -7.69 -31.52
N GLU A 82 22.03 -7.93 -30.94
CA GLU A 82 23.16 -7.00 -30.97
C GLU A 82 24.38 -7.77 -31.49
#